data_AF-A0A2I1HWQ0-F1
#
_entry.id   AF-A0A2I1HWQ0-F1
#
_cell.length_a   1.000
_cell.length_b   1.000
_cell.length_c   1.000
_cell.angle_alpha   90.00
_cell.angle_beta   90.00
_cell.angle_gamma   90.00
#
_symmetry.space_group_name_H-M   'P 1'
#
loop_
_entity.id
_entity.type
_entity.pdbx_description
1 polymer ?
#
loop_
_entity_poly.entity_id
_entity_poly.type
_entity_poly.pdbx_seq_one_letter_code
_entity_poly.pdbx_strand_id
1 'polypeptide(L)'
;SSTPASIPFPTAVAKIIYKPTKRYIKVEEILALTDLKKNEYNNLLSEVRFVMASLHTDFNIPYKSQNINLISKIIKKFTKRNPNAPFGEGNWVVKELIKKHLQHRRDYVKRKNNIQHKKGKEKEKEREREREKEKEKERENEKEKEKEKENRNEIERENENIKCK
;
A
#
# COMPACT_ATOMS: atom_id res chain seq x y z
N SER A 1 43.39 35.64 -48.12
CA SER A 1 42.35 35.59 -47.07
C SER A 1 41.95 34.15 -46.92
N SER A 2 42.40 33.48 -45.86
CA SER A 2 42.22 32.03 -45.66
C SER A 2 41.18 31.83 -44.57
N THR A 3 40.00 31.37 -44.96
CA THR A 3 38.90 30.99 -44.05
C THR A 3 39.33 29.78 -43.22
N PRO A 4 39.20 29.79 -41.88
CA PRO A 4 39.50 28.61 -41.08
C PRO A 4 38.37 27.59 -41.25
N ALA A 5 38.74 26.35 -41.57
CA ALA A 5 37.83 25.22 -41.67
C ALA A 5 37.17 24.95 -40.30
N SER A 6 35.85 24.91 -40.28
CA SER A 6 35.07 24.52 -39.11
C SER A 6 35.24 23.02 -38.87
N ILE A 7 35.83 22.67 -37.72
CA ILE A 7 35.98 21.29 -37.27
C ILE A 7 34.58 20.76 -36.89
N PRO A 8 34.10 19.65 -37.48
CA PRO A 8 32.83 19.07 -37.07
C PRO A 8 32.97 18.50 -35.66
N PHE A 9 32.13 18.97 -34.74
CA PHE A 9 31.97 18.39 -33.41
C PHE A 9 31.56 16.91 -33.55
N PRO A 10 32.24 15.95 -32.89
CA PRO A 10 31.78 14.58 -32.87
C PRO A 10 30.43 14.52 -32.17
N THR A 11 29.38 14.22 -32.94
CA THR A 11 28.06 13.95 -32.40
C THR A 11 28.15 12.65 -31.62
N ALA A 12 28.18 12.73 -30.29
CA ALA A 12 28.16 11.56 -29.43
C ALA A 12 26.92 10.72 -29.78
N VAL A 13 27.14 9.55 -30.38
CA VAL A 13 26.05 8.65 -30.75
C VAL A 13 25.40 8.17 -29.46
N ALA A 14 24.15 8.59 -29.22
CA ALA A 14 23.41 8.19 -28.03
C ALA A 14 23.31 6.65 -27.99
N LYS A 15 23.82 6.05 -26.92
CA LYS A 15 23.78 4.60 -26.70
C LYS A 15 22.32 4.15 -26.68
N ILE A 16 21.92 3.34 -27.66
CA ILE A 16 20.56 2.79 -27.72
C ILE A 16 20.44 1.69 -26.65
N ILE A 17 19.47 1.84 -25.75
CA ILE A 17 19.22 0.89 -24.66
C ILE A 17 18.04 0.00 -25.05
N TYR A 18 18.35 -1.24 -25.44
CA TYR A 18 17.35 -2.25 -25.80
C TYR A 18 16.66 -2.83 -24.57
N LYS A 19 15.40 -3.22 -24.75
CA LYS A 19 14.64 -3.89 -23.69
C LYS A 19 15.13 -5.34 -23.53
N PRO A 20 15.43 -5.80 -22.30
CA PRO A 20 15.68 -7.21 -22.02
C PRO A 20 14.51 -8.11 -22.47
N THR A 21 14.84 -9.33 -22.93
CA THR A 21 13.86 -10.33 -23.40
C THR A 21 13.03 -10.97 -22.28
N LYS A 22 13.40 -10.74 -21.01
CA LYS A 22 12.72 -11.28 -19.84
C LYS A 22 11.36 -10.59 -19.61
N ARG A 23 10.40 -11.34 -19.02
CA ARG A 23 9.07 -10.81 -18.67
C ARG A 23 9.10 -9.81 -17.52
N TYR A 24 9.99 -10.02 -16.56
CA TYR A 24 10.18 -9.17 -15.39
C TYR A 24 11.61 -8.64 -15.37
N ILE A 25 11.74 -7.33 -15.14
CA ILE A 25 13.02 -6.63 -15.09
C ILE A 25 13.16 -6.01 -13.69
N LYS A 26 14.22 -6.40 -12.99
CA LYS A 26 14.53 -5.90 -11.64
C LYS A 26 14.96 -4.42 -11.71
N VAL A 27 14.81 -3.68 -10.61
CA VAL A 27 15.22 -2.26 -10.60
C VAL A 27 16.73 -2.16 -10.84
N GLU A 28 17.50 -3.04 -10.21
CA GLU A 28 18.95 -3.11 -10.32
C GLU A 28 19.41 -3.36 -11.77
N GLU A 29 18.67 -4.19 -12.52
CA GLU A 29 18.92 -4.40 -13.95
C GLU A 29 18.62 -3.14 -14.76
N ILE A 30 17.55 -2.40 -14.45
CA ILE A 30 17.24 -1.12 -15.10
C ILE A 30 18.36 -0.11 -14.83
N LEU A 31 18.81 0.02 -13.57
CA LEU A 31 19.89 0.92 -13.20
C LEU A 31 21.18 0.59 -13.97
N ALA A 32 21.54 -0.69 -14.05
CA ALA A 32 22.73 -1.14 -14.78
C ALA A 32 22.65 -0.89 -16.30
N LEU A 33 21.46 -1.00 -16.91
CA LEU A 33 21.28 -0.78 -18.35
C LEU A 33 21.21 0.70 -18.74
N THR A 34 20.81 1.56 -17.80
CA THR A 34 20.54 2.97 -18.04
C THR A 34 21.63 3.88 -17.48
N ASP A 35 22.61 3.33 -16.76
CA ASP A 35 23.62 4.06 -16.00
C ASP A 35 23.01 5.06 -15.00
N LEU A 36 21.75 4.84 -14.59
CA LEU A 36 21.05 5.66 -13.60
C LEU A 36 21.47 5.31 -12.19
N LYS A 37 21.61 6.34 -11.34
CA LYS A 37 21.68 6.17 -9.90
C LYS A 37 20.29 5.92 -9.31
N LYS A 38 20.24 5.27 -8.15
CA LYS A 38 18.99 4.92 -7.46
C LYS A 38 18.12 6.15 -7.15
N ASN A 39 18.74 7.27 -6.77
CA ASN A 39 18.04 8.54 -6.51
C ASN A 39 17.42 9.12 -7.79
N GLU A 40 18.13 9.10 -8.92
CA GLU A 40 17.61 9.56 -10.21
C GLU A 40 16.42 8.72 -10.66
N TYR A 41 16.51 7.39 -10.50
CA TYR A 41 15.39 6.49 -10.76
C TYR A 41 14.16 6.80 -9.88
N ASN A 42 14.37 7.07 -8.59
CA ASN A 42 13.28 7.46 -7.68
C ASN A 42 12.66 8.82 -8.04
N ASN A 43 13.46 9.76 -8.54
CA ASN A 43 12.97 11.04 -9.05
C ASN A 43 12.09 10.82 -10.28
N LEU A 44 12.53 9.97 -11.23
CA LEU A 44 11.73 9.59 -12.40
C LEU A 44 10.42 8.89 -12.01
N LEU A 45 10.43 8.01 -11.00
CA LEU A 45 9.20 7.42 -10.44
C LEU A 45 8.24 8.48 -9.90
N SER A 46 8.76 9.50 -9.20
CA SER A 46 7.97 10.61 -8.66
C SER A 46 7.39 11.48 -9.78
N GLU A 47 8.16 11.76 -10.83
CA GLU A 47 7.69 12.48 -12.02
C GLU A 47 6.61 11.71 -12.79
N VAL A 48 6.75 10.39 -12.96
CA VAL A 48 5.69 9.55 -13.55
C VAL A 48 4.41 9.65 -12.72
N ARG A 49 4.51 9.56 -11.39
CA ARG A 49 3.37 9.72 -10.49
C ARG A 49 2.68 11.07 -10.69
N PHE A 50 3.46 12.16 -10.75
CA PHE A 50 2.93 13.49 -10.97
C PHE A 50 2.19 13.60 -12.30
N VAL A 51 2.78 13.10 -13.39
CA VAL A 51 2.16 13.10 -14.73
C VAL A 51 0.86 12.31 -14.72
N MET A 52 0.85 11.10 -14.14
CA MET A 52 -0.34 10.25 -14.05
C MET A 52 -1.47 10.91 -13.27
N ALA A 53 -1.16 11.55 -12.13
CA ALA A 53 -2.13 12.29 -11.34
C ALA A 53 -2.69 13.49 -12.11
N SER A 54 -1.84 14.24 -12.82
CA SER A 54 -2.26 15.38 -13.65
C SER A 54 -3.17 15.01 -14.82
N LEU A 55 -3.18 13.73 -15.21
CA LEU A 55 -4.02 13.19 -16.28
C LEU A 55 -5.22 12.40 -15.72
N HIS A 56 -5.48 12.50 -14.42
CA HIS A 56 -6.57 11.79 -13.74
C HIS A 56 -6.58 10.29 -14.03
N THR A 57 -5.41 9.66 -14.02
CA THR A 57 -5.30 8.22 -14.26
C THR A 57 -5.96 7.45 -13.13
N ASP A 58 -6.84 6.50 -13.46
CA ASP A 58 -7.39 5.58 -12.47
C ASP A 58 -6.34 4.54 -12.06
N PHE A 59 -5.87 4.64 -10.81
CA PHE A 59 -4.85 3.75 -10.26
C PHE A 59 -5.37 2.36 -9.87
N ASN A 60 -6.69 2.13 -9.90
CA ASN A 60 -7.28 0.83 -9.61
C ASN A 60 -7.20 -0.12 -10.81
N ILE A 61 -7.11 0.43 -12.02
CA ILE A 61 -7.02 -0.33 -13.26
C ILE A 61 -5.58 -0.83 -13.46
N PRO A 62 -5.35 -2.15 -13.67
CA PRO A 62 -4.01 -2.67 -13.90
C PRO A 62 -3.47 -2.18 -15.24
N TYR A 63 -2.13 -2.04 -15.36
CA TYR A 63 -1.47 -1.51 -16.56
C TYR A 63 -1.96 -2.14 -17.88
N LYS A 64 -2.15 -3.47 -17.91
CA LYS A 64 -2.59 -4.20 -19.11
C LYS A 64 -3.99 -3.80 -19.59
N SER A 65 -4.81 -3.25 -18.70
CA SER A 65 -6.20 -2.85 -18.96
C SER A 65 -6.36 -1.33 -19.03
N GLN A 66 -5.27 -0.57 -18.89
CA GLN A 66 -5.30 0.89 -19.03
C GLN A 66 -5.60 1.27 -20.49
N ASN A 67 -6.31 2.38 -20.67
CA ASN A 67 -6.57 2.93 -21.99
C ASN A 67 -5.25 3.25 -22.70
N ILE A 68 -5.03 2.67 -23.89
CA ILE A 68 -3.76 2.82 -24.63
C ILE A 68 -3.45 4.28 -25.00
N ASN A 69 -4.48 5.08 -25.29
CA ASN A 69 -4.32 6.50 -25.59
C ASN A 69 -3.91 7.29 -24.35
N LEU A 70 -4.41 6.92 -23.17
CA LEU A 70 -3.97 7.50 -21.90
C LEU A 70 -2.50 7.17 -21.64
N ILE A 71 -2.08 5.91 -21.80
CA ILE A 71 -0.67 5.50 -21.65
C ILE A 71 0.22 6.28 -22.63
N SER A 72 -0.20 6.43 -23.88
CA SER A 72 0.52 7.23 -24.88
C SER A 72 0.66 8.71 -24.46
N LYS A 73 -0.41 9.32 -23.93
CA LYS A 73 -0.39 10.69 -23.38
C LYS A 73 0.57 10.81 -22.19
N ILE A 74 0.56 9.85 -21.26
CA ILE A 74 1.48 9.81 -20.11
C ILE A 74 2.93 9.76 -20.60
N ILE A 75 3.26 8.84 -21.52
CA ILE A 75 4.62 8.72 -22.07
C ILE A 75 5.04 10.04 -22.72
N LYS A 76 4.21 10.61 -23.61
CA LYS A 76 4.52 11.88 -24.29
C LYS A 76 4.77 13.03 -23.32
N LYS A 77 3.92 13.18 -22.29
CA LYS A 77 4.05 14.26 -21.30
C LYS A 77 5.28 14.04 -20.41
N PHE A 78 5.57 12.80 -20.04
CA PHE A 78 6.73 12.44 -19.23
C PHE A 78 8.06 12.65 -19.97
N THR A 79 8.18 12.18 -21.22
CA THR A 79 9.41 12.32 -22.00
C THR A 79 9.71 13.78 -22.34
N LYS A 80 8.68 14.58 -22.62
CA LYS A 80 8.81 16.03 -22.79
C LYS A 80 9.39 16.74 -21.56
N ARG A 81 9.06 16.27 -20.35
CA ARG A 81 9.57 16.84 -19.09
C ARG A 81 10.99 16.37 -18.74
N ASN A 82 11.41 15.23 -19.26
CA ASN A 82 12.66 14.57 -18.89
C ASN A 82 13.51 14.27 -20.14
N PRO A 83 13.84 15.26 -20.99
CA PRO A 83 14.41 15.01 -22.32
C PRO A 83 15.75 14.24 -22.29
N ASN A 84 16.52 14.38 -21.21
CA ASN A 84 17.84 13.77 -21.08
C ASN A 84 17.82 12.38 -20.41
N ALA A 85 16.64 11.87 -20.02
CA ALA A 85 16.56 10.62 -19.30
C ALA A 85 16.70 9.41 -20.27
N PRO A 86 17.39 8.33 -19.83
CA PRO A 86 17.65 7.15 -20.65
C PRO A 86 16.42 6.25 -20.76
N PHE A 87 15.50 6.58 -21.68
CA PHE A 87 14.21 5.88 -21.81
C PHE A 87 14.27 4.53 -22.51
N GLY A 88 15.37 4.27 -23.21
CA GLY A 88 15.55 3.13 -24.08
C GLY A 88 14.61 3.12 -25.29
N GLU A 89 14.86 2.16 -26.18
CA GLU A 89 14.12 2.04 -27.43
C GLU A 89 12.61 1.82 -27.16
N GLY A 90 11.76 2.55 -27.88
CA GLY A 90 10.31 2.43 -27.71
C GLY A 90 9.80 2.83 -26.32
N ASN A 91 10.58 3.63 -25.58
CA ASN A 91 10.26 4.14 -24.23
C ASN A 91 9.98 3.03 -23.21
N TRP A 92 10.66 1.89 -23.33
CA TRP A 92 10.36 0.72 -22.49
C TRP A 92 10.62 1.00 -21.00
N VAL A 93 11.61 1.83 -20.66
CA VAL A 93 11.90 2.21 -19.26
C VAL A 93 10.72 2.99 -18.68
N VAL A 94 10.15 3.94 -19.44
CA VAL A 94 8.97 4.71 -19.03
C VAL A 94 7.78 3.78 -18.78
N LYS A 95 7.56 2.80 -19.65
CA LYS A 95 6.50 1.79 -19.48
C LYS A 95 6.70 0.99 -18.18
N GLU A 96 7.93 0.63 -17.82
CA GLU A 96 8.24 -0.04 -16.56
C GLU A 96 8.00 0.85 -15.33
N LEU A 97 8.34 2.14 -15.40
CA LEU A 97 8.03 3.10 -14.33
C LEU A 97 6.52 3.20 -14.09
N ILE A 98 5.72 3.31 -15.15
CA ILE A 98 4.25 3.36 -15.06
C ILE A 98 3.70 2.06 -14.45
N LYS A 99 4.16 0.90 -14.94
CA LYS A 99 3.74 -0.41 -14.41
C LYS A 99 4.04 -0.54 -12.93
N LYS A 100 5.26 -0.21 -12.50
CA LYS A 100 5.65 -0.27 -11.09
C LYS A 100 4.82 0.68 -10.24
N HIS A 101 4.58 1.89 -10.71
CA HIS A 101 3.74 2.85 -9.98
C HIS A 101 2.31 2.32 -9.75
N LEU A 102 1.65 1.85 -10.82
CA LEU A 102 0.31 1.26 -10.73
C LEU A 102 0.27 0.04 -9.80
N GLN A 103 1.25 -0.84 -9.92
CA GLN A 103 1.35 -2.03 -9.08
C GLN A 103 1.51 -1.67 -7.60
N HIS A 104 2.45 -0.77 -7.28
CA HIS A 104 2.68 -0.33 -5.89
C HIS A 104 1.45 0.34 -5.29
N ARG A 105 0.70 1.15 -6.06
CA ARG A 105 -0.54 1.78 -5.59
C ARG A 105 -1.60 0.74 -5.24
N ARG A 106 -1.80 -0.26 -6.10
CA ARG A 106 -2.75 -1.35 -5.86
C ARG A 106 -2.35 -2.19 -4.64
N ASP A 107 -1.06 -2.54 -4.53
CA ASP A 107 -0.54 -3.31 -3.40
C ASP A 107 -0.63 -2.53 -2.07
N TYR A 108 -0.46 -1.22 -2.12
CA TYR A 108 -0.67 -0.35 -0.96
C TYR A 108 -2.13 -0.36 -0.51
N VAL A 109 -3.08 -0.19 -1.44
CA VAL A 109 -4.52 -0.24 -1.12
C VAL A 109 -4.91 -1.61 -0.55
N LYS A 110 -4.46 -2.70 -1.18
CA LYS A 110 -4.71 -4.07 -0.69
C LYS A 110 -4.19 -4.26 0.73
N ARG A 111 -2.95 -3.83 1.02
CA ARG A 111 -2.37 -3.92 2.37
C ARG A 111 -3.15 -3.08 3.37
N LYS A 112 -3.52 -1.85 3.02
CA LYS A 112 -4.32 -0.96 3.88
C LYS A 112 -5.66 -1.59 4.25
N ASN A 113 -6.37 -2.14 3.26
CA ASN A 113 -7.66 -2.80 3.48
C ASN A 113 -7.53 -4.03 4.39
N ASN A 114 -6.48 -4.86 4.18
CA ASN A 114 -6.21 -6.00 5.05
C ASN A 114 -5.92 -5.60 6.49
N ILE A 115 -5.17 -4.51 6.70
CA ILE A 115 -4.89 -3.97 8.04
C ILE A 115 -6.19 -3.50 8.71
N GLN A 116 -7.06 -2.81 7.98
CA GLN A 116 -8.35 -2.36 8.51
C GLN A 116 -9.25 -3.54 8.88
N HIS A 117 -9.34 -4.57 8.03
CA HIS A 117 -10.11 -5.78 8.31
C HIS A 117 -9.60 -6.51 9.56
N LYS A 118 -8.27 -6.64 9.71
CA LYS A 118 -7.66 -7.27 10.88
C LYS A 118 -7.98 -6.49 12.16
N LYS A 119 -7.86 -5.16 12.14
CA LYS A 119 -8.22 -4.29 13.28
C LYS A 119 -9.70 -4.40 13.65
N GLY A 120 -10.59 -4.52 12.66
CA GLY A 120 -12.02 -4.71 12.90
C GLY A 120 -12.30 -6.02 13.65
N LYS A 121 -11.73 -7.13 13.17
CA LYS A 121 -11.86 -8.44 13.82
C LYS A 121 -11.29 -8.49 15.23
N GLU A 122 -10.18 -7.79 15.47
CA GLU A 122 -9.54 -7.74 16.79
C GLU A 122 -10.41 -6.98 17.81
N LYS A 123 -10.97 -5.83 17.40
CA LYS A 123 -11.92 -5.07 18.22
C LYS A 123 -13.20 -5.84 18.52
N GLU A 124 -13.69 -6.63 17.57
CA GLU A 124 -14.88 -7.46 17.77
C GLU A 124 -14.63 -8.56 18.82
N LYS A 125 -13.49 -9.26 18.72
CA LYS A 125 -13.07 -10.25 19.73
C LYS A 125 -12.87 -9.65 21.12
N GLU A 126 -12.35 -8.43 21.20
CA GLU A 126 -12.20 -7.71 22.46
C GLU A 126 -13.55 -7.43 23.12
N ARG A 127 -14.52 -6.91 22.35
CA ARG A 127 -15.89 -6.68 22.82
C ARG A 127 -16.59 -7.96 23.25
N GLU A 128 -16.35 -9.07 22.55
CA GLU A 128 -16.90 -10.38 22.91
C GLU A 128 -16.36 -10.85 24.27
N ARG A 129 -15.05 -10.73 24.49
CA ARG A 129 -14.42 -11.03 25.80
C ARG A 129 -14.92 -10.14 26.93
N GLU A 130 -15.16 -8.85 26.65
CA GLU A 130 -15.72 -7.94 27.66
C GLU A 130 -17.15 -8.36 28.05
N ARG A 131 -17.99 -8.71 27.07
CA ARG A 131 -19.35 -9.22 27.32
C ARG A 131 -19.35 -10.53 28.09
N GLU A 132 -18.41 -11.42 27.82
CA GLU A 132 -18.26 -12.68 28.58
C GLU A 132 -17.89 -12.41 30.03
N LYS A 133 -16.92 -11.51 30.29
CA LYS A 133 -16.54 -11.11 31.65
C LYS A 133 -17.68 -10.44 32.41
N GLU A 134 -18.48 -9.63 31.73
CA GLU A 134 -19.64 -8.96 32.33
C GLU A 134 -20.70 -10.00 32.74
N LYS A 135 -21.02 -10.96 31.87
CA LYS A 135 -21.92 -12.08 32.19
C LYS A 135 -21.40 -12.97 33.32
N GLU A 136 -20.09 -13.18 33.41
CA GLU A 136 -19.47 -13.95 34.49
C GLU A 136 -19.62 -13.25 35.84
N LYS A 137 -19.32 -11.95 35.89
CA LYS A 137 -19.55 -11.12 37.10
C LYS A 137 -21.00 -11.09 37.53
N GLU A 138 -21.93 -11.02 36.58
CA GLU A 138 -23.37 -11.03 36.89
C GLU A 138 -23.79 -12.35 37.54
N ARG A 139 -23.29 -13.49 37.04
CA ARG A 139 -23.51 -14.82 37.63
C ARG A 139 -22.87 -14.98 39.01
N GLU A 140 -21.68 -14.40 39.23
CA GLU A 140 -21.05 -14.41 40.55
C GLU A 140 -21.86 -13.61 41.57
N ASN A 141 -22.27 -12.39 41.21
CA ASN A 141 -23.14 -11.56 42.06
C ASN A 141 -24.48 -12.25 42.38
N GLU A 142 -25.07 -12.96 41.42
CA GLU A 142 -26.33 -13.67 41.63
C GLU A 142 -26.17 -14.83 42.63
N LYS A 143 -25.08 -15.60 42.52
CA LYS A 143 -24.74 -16.66 43.51
C LYS A 143 -24.45 -16.10 44.89
N GLU A 144 -23.81 -14.94 44.98
CA GLU A 144 -23.53 -14.28 46.26
C GLU A 144 -24.83 -13.82 46.94
N LYS A 145 -25.74 -13.21 46.19
CA LYS A 145 -27.08 -12.84 46.68
C LYS A 145 -27.90 -14.05 47.13
N GLU A 146 -27.83 -15.18 46.42
CA GLU A 146 -28.48 -16.41 46.85
C GLU A 146 -27.94 -16.90 48.19
N LYS A 147 -26.61 -16.94 48.37
CA LYS A 147 -25.98 -17.33 49.64
C LYS A 147 -26.36 -16.41 50.79
N GLU A 148 -26.37 -15.10 50.58
CA GLU A 148 -26.81 -14.13 51.60
C GLU A 148 -28.26 -14.37 52.02
N LYS A 149 -29.14 -14.64 51.04
CA LYS A 149 -30.55 -14.93 51.30
C LYS A 149 -30.74 -16.24 52.07
N GLU A 150 -29.97 -17.27 51.73
CA GLU A 150 -29.97 -18.55 52.45
C GLU A 150 -29.53 -18.39 53.91
N ASN A 151 -28.42 -17.68 54.14
CA ASN A 151 -27.89 -17.42 55.47
C ASN A 151 -28.87 -16.60 56.32
N ARG A 152 -29.54 -15.60 55.73
CA ARG A 152 -30.59 -14.83 56.41
C ARG A 152 -31.76 -15.69 56.85
N ASN A 153 -32.24 -16.58 55.97
CA ASN A 153 -33.35 -17.49 56.27
C ASN A 153 -32.97 -18.53 57.34
N GLU A 154 -31.68 -18.91 57.44
CA GLU A 154 -31.18 -19.79 58.49
C GLU A 154 -31.17 -19.10 59.86
N ILE A 155 -30.67 -17.87 59.93
CA ILE A 155 -30.69 -17.04 61.15
C ILE A 155 -32.14 -16.81 61.63
N GLU A 156 -33.08 -16.53 60.73
CA GLU A 156 -34.50 -16.36 61.08
C GLU A 156 -35.09 -17.65 61.69
N ARG A 157 -34.81 -18.82 61.09
CA ARG A 157 -35.27 -20.12 61.62
C ARG A 157 -34.68 -20.45 63.00
N GLU A 158 -33.40 -20.16 63.23
CA GLU A 158 -32.78 -20.36 64.56
C GLU A 158 -33.44 -19.47 65.62
N ASN A 159 -33.68 -18.21 65.29
CA ASN A 159 -34.33 -17.27 66.21
C ASN A 159 -35.77 -17.66 66.55
N GLU A 160 -36.55 -18.19 65.60
CA GLU A 160 -37.88 -18.72 65.87
C GLU A 160 -37.84 -19.94 66.81
N ASN A 161 -36.87 -20.83 66.63
CA ASN A 161 -36.71 -22.03 67.46
C ASN A 161 -36.33 -21.70 68.92
N ILE A 162 -35.59 -20.61 69.14
CA ILE A 162 -35.25 -20.12 70.49
C ILE A 162 -36.46 -19.52 71.20
N LYS A 163 -37.40 -18.91 70.46
CA LYS A 163 -38.58 -18.22 71.01
C LYS A 163 -39.69 -19.16 71.50
N CYS A 164 -39.68 -20.42 71.05
CA CYS A 164 -40.69 -21.44 71.40
C CYS A 164 -40.21 -22.44 72.48
N LYS A 165 -39.05 -22.19 73.10
CA LYS A 165 -38.56 -22.88 74.31
C LYS A 165 -38.77 -22.00 75.53
#